data_AF-A0A948B4W8-F1
#
_entry.id   AF-A0A948B4W8-F1
#
_cell.length_a   1.000
_cell.length_b   1.000
_cell.length_c   1.000
_cell.angle_alpha   90.00
_cell.angle_beta   90.00
_cell.angle_gamma   90.00
#
_symmetry.space_group_name_H-M   'P 1'
#
loop_
_entity.id
_entity.type
_entity.pdbx_description
1 polymer ?
#
loop_
_entity_poly.entity_id
_entity_poly.type
_entity_poly.pdbx_seq_one_letter_code
_entity_poly.pdbx_strand_id
1 'polypeptide(L)'
;MSLAKTTAYYAHTKPGCPESERERLCDHLHDVAEGPDGRPGAAAFAGAFGAEAWGRVLGLWHDLGKYSEAFQAYLCSTQEPGGGAGPPRGKTDHSTAGAQHAFNCFQGNIGRLLAYCIAGHHGGLPDNTASDGGVSGLRDRLEKDVPSTAAAPPCLLDQPKPESPAFEWENGEEGAFQLSLFCRMLFSCLVDADYLATEAFMRPDHAAERVRHAPTPAELLPVLDAFLAGLSDGADKTTTVNEKRRFVLDACRRAADLDPGLFSLTVPTGGGKTLSSLAFALRNCFITLHGGLFEGV
;
A
#
# COMPACT_ATOMS: atom_id res chain seq x y z
N MET A 1 5.40 -6.95 46.85
CA MET A 1 5.75 -5.94 45.84
C MET A 1 5.42 -6.52 44.48
N SER A 2 4.28 -6.12 43.91
CA SER A 2 3.90 -6.51 42.55
C SER A 2 4.84 -5.81 41.59
N LEU A 3 5.67 -6.58 40.87
CA LEU A 3 6.40 -6.06 39.71
C LEU A 3 5.34 -5.52 38.75
N ALA A 4 5.29 -4.22 38.55
CA ALA A 4 4.46 -3.62 37.52
C ALA A 4 4.88 -4.26 36.20
N LYS A 5 4.05 -5.17 35.67
CA LYS A 5 4.24 -5.72 34.34
C LYS A 5 4.30 -4.52 33.40
N THR A 6 5.44 -4.32 32.76
CA THR A 6 5.54 -3.40 31.64
C THR A 6 4.60 -3.95 30.58
N THR A 7 3.46 -3.30 30.36
CA THR A 7 2.47 -3.75 29.39
C THR A 7 3.08 -3.61 28.00
N ALA A 8 3.37 -4.75 27.36
CA ALA A 8 3.79 -4.78 25.97
C ALA A 8 2.56 -4.69 25.07
N TYR A 9 2.66 -3.90 24.00
CA TYR A 9 1.61 -3.73 23.00
C TYR A 9 2.03 -4.42 21.71
N TYR A 10 1.09 -5.13 21.09
CA TYR A 10 1.35 -5.97 19.92
C TYR A 10 0.51 -5.54 18.72
N ALA A 11 1.09 -5.61 17.52
CA ALA A 11 0.39 -5.39 16.26
C ALA A 11 -0.29 -6.69 15.79
N HIS A 12 0.47 -7.78 15.76
CA HIS A 12 0.05 -9.05 15.21
C HIS A 12 0.43 -10.23 16.10
N THR A 13 -0.29 -11.33 15.91
CA THR A 13 -0.05 -12.61 16.59
C THR A 13 -0.24 -13.75 15.59
N LYS A 14 0.60 -14.78 15.70
CA LYS A 14 0.46 -16.03 14.96
C LYS A 14 -0.44 -16.99 15.74
N PRO A 15 -1.31 -17.78 15.08
CA PRO A 15 -2.18 -18.73 15.78
C PRO A 15 -1.37 -19.71 16.64
N GLY A 16 -1.67 -19.77 17.93
CA GLY A 16 -1.05 -20.73 18.87
C GLY A 16 0.35 -20.37 19.34
N CYS A 17 0.89 -19.20 18.98
CA CYS A 17 2.19 -18.74 19.45
C CYS A 17 2.11 -18.09 20.84
N PRO A 18 3.15 -18.25 21.69
CA PRO A 18 3.24 -17.58 22.98
C PRO A 18 3.36 -16.05 22.80
N GLU A 19 3.09 -15.31 23.87
CA GLU A 19 3.16 -13.84 23.86
C GLU A 19 4.54 -13.32 23.44
N SER A 20 5.62 -14.02 23.81
CA SER A 20 7.00 -13.69 23.44
C SER A 20 7.30 -13.73 21.94
N GLU A 21 6.43 -14.35 21.14
CA GLU A 21 6.56 -14.45 19.68
C GLU A 21 5.59 -13.52 18.93
N ARG A 22 4.85 -12.68 19.65
CA ARG A 22 3.97 -11.67 19.05
C ARG A 22 4.77 -10.50 18.51
N GLU A 23 4.29 -9.92 17.43
CA GLU A 23 4.91 -8.73 16.83
C GLU A 23 4.62 -7.53 17.71
N ARG A 24 5.65 -6.89 18.25
CA ARG A 24 5.50 -5.66 19.04
C ARG A 24 5.04 -4.54 18.13
N LEU A 25 4.09 -3.75 18.61
CA LEU A 25 3.49 -2.67 17.83
C LEU A 25 4.51 -1.61 17.42
N CYS A 26 5.45 -1.26 18.31
CA CYS A 26 6.50 -0.29 17.98
C CYS A 26 7.42 -0.78 16.85
N ASP A 27 7.72 -2.07 16.84
CA ASP A 27 8.63 -2.67 15.85
C ASP A 27 7.89 -2.73 14.50
N HIS A 28 6.63 -3.16 14.50
CA HIS A 28 5.76 -3.13 13.31
C HIS A 28 5.65 -1.73 12.69
N LEU A 29 5.31 -0.71 13.48
CA LEU A 29 5.17 0.67 13.00
C LEU A 29 6.49 1.20 12.38
N HIS A 30 7.62 0.81 12.95
CA HIS A 30 8.94 1.16 12.42
C HIS A 30 9.24 0.41 11.11
N ASP A 31 8.92 -0.88 11.05
CA ASP A 31 9.08 -1.69 9.84
C ASP A 31 8.17 -1.19 8.70
N VAL A 32 6.95 -0.72 8.98
CA VAL A 32 6.11 -0.09 7.95
C VAL A 32 6.71 1.24 7.49
N ALA A 33 7.25 2.05 8.39
CA ALA A 33 7.83 3.34 8.05
C ALA A 33 9.13 3.20 7.23
N GLU A 34 10.08 2.41 7.72
CA GLU A 34 11.44 2.33 7.18
C GLU A 34 11.68 1.11 6.30
N GLY A 35 10.97 0.02 6.58
CA GLY A 35 11.09 -1.27 5.92
C GLY A 35 11.87 -2.30 6.73
N PRO A 36 11.44 -3.56 6.77
CA PRO A 36 12.13 -4.64 7.48
C PRO A 36 13.23 -5.29 6.62
N ASP A 37 14.33 -5.70 7.25
CA ASP A 37 15.36 -6.56 6.65
C ASP A 37 15.91 -6.07 5.30
N GLY A 38 16.13 -4.76 5.15
CA GLY A 38 16.65 -4.15 3.93
C GLY A 38 15.65 -4.02 2.78
N ARG A 39 14.36 -4.23 3.05
CA ARG A 39 13.26 -3.93 2.12
C ARG A 39 12.83 -2.47 2.27
N PRO A 40 12.26 -1.84 1.23
CA PRO A 40 11.74 -0.49 1.35
C PRO A 40 10.45 -0.45 2.19
N GLY A 41 10.38 0.48 3.14
CA GLY A 41 9.14 0.88 3.81
C GLY A 41 8.43 2.04 3.10
N ALA A 42 7.38 2.55 3.74
CA ALA A 42 6.58 3.66 3.22
C ALA A 42 7.41 4.92 2.95
N ALA A 43 8.42 5.20 3.77
CA ALA A 43 9.35 6.32 3.57
C ALA A 43 10.10 6.18 2.24
N ALA A 44 10.69 5.01 1.97
CA ALA A 44 11.43 4.77 0.74
C ALA A 44 10.52 4.80 -0.51
N PHE A 45 9.32 4.22 -0.43
CA PHE A 45 8.34 4.31 -1.52
C PHE A 45 7.94 5.75 -1.82
N ALA A 46 7.64 6.54 -0.78
CA ALA A 46 7.29 7.94 -0.93
C ALA A 46 8.49 8.81 -1.38
N GLY A 47 9.70 8.41 -0.99
CA GLY A 47 10.96 9.04 -1.40
C GLY A 47 11.17 9.04 -2.91
N ALA A 48 10.65 8.01 -3.62
CA ALA A 48 10.73 7.94 -5.08
C ALA A 48 10.07 9.12 -5.81
N PHE A 49 9.17 9.85 -5.15
CA PHE A 49 8.53 11.08 -5.65
C PHE A 49 8.70 12.27 -4.70
N GLY A 50 9.75 12.26 -3.87
CA GLY A 50 10.13 13.41 -3.03
C GLY A 50 9.25 13.62 -1.79
N ALA A 51 8.56 12.57 -1.31
CA ALA A 51 7.65 12.63 -0.17
C ALA A 51 8.05 11.69 0.98
N GLU A 52 9.35 11.41 1.15
CA GLU A 52 9.86 10.46 2.16
C GLU A 52 9.30 10.70 3.57
N ALA A 53 9.34 11.95 4.04
CA ALA A 53 8.82 12.31 5.37
C ALA A 53 7.32 12.02 5.52
N TRP A 54 6.54 12.11 4.45
CA TRP A 54 5.12 11.74 4.46
C TRP A 54 4.96 10.24 4.66
N GLY A 55 5.68 9.44 3.86
CA GLY A 55 5.66 7.99 3.97
C GLY A 55 6.06 7.50 5.37
N ARG A 56 7.11 8.09 5.93
CA ARG A 56 7.56 7.82 7.31
C ARG A 56 6.47 8.05 8.35
N VAL A 57 5.86 9.24 8.33
CA VAL A 57 4.76 9.60 9.24
C VAL A 57 3.57 8.64 9.08
N LEU A 58 3.20 8.31 7.83
CA LEU A 58 2.11 7.37 7.57
C LEU A 58 2.40 6.01 8.22
N GLY A 59 3.59 5.45 8.00
CA GLY A 59 3.96 4.16 8.58
C GLY A 59 3.94 4.17 10.10
N LEU A 60 4.51 5.21 10.72
CA LEU A 60 4.57 5.32 12.19
C LEU A 60 3.19 5.52 12.85
N TRP A 61 2.23 6.12 12.15
CA TRP A 61 0.98 6.55 12.76
C TRP A 61 -0.28 5.78 12.35
N HIS A 62 -0.22 4.98 11.28
CA HIS A 62 -1.43 4.35 10.72
C HIS A 62 -2.21 3.49 11.72
N ASP A 63 -1.47 2.89 12.65
CA ASP A 63 -1.92 1.84 13.55
C ASP A 63 -1.95 2.25 15.03
N LEU A 64 -1.86 3.56 15.33
CA LEU A 64 -1.80 4.05 16.71
C LEU A 64 -2.96 3.57 17.60
N GLY A 65 -4.14 3.32 17.03
CA GLY A 65 -5.29 2.78 17.79
C GLY A 65 -5.03 1.39 18.39
N LYS A 66 -4.04 0.64 17.89
CA LYS A 66 -3.62 -0.64 18.47
C LYS A 66 -2.98 -0.48 19.86
N TYR A 67 -2.56 0.72 20.27
CA TYR A 67 -2.13 1.02 21.65
C TYR A 67 -3.28 1.06 22.67
N SER A 68 -4.54 0.99 22.23
CA SER A 68 -5.67 0.95 23.15
C SER A 68 -5.79 -0.39 23.88
N GLU A 69 -6.21 -0.34 25.15
CA GLU A 69 -6.50 -1.55 25.93
C GLU A 69 -7.56 -2.43 25.26
N ALA A 70 -8.58 -1.80 24.66
CA ALA A 70 -9.64 -2.49 23.93
C ALA A 70 -9.09 -3.31 22.75
N PHE A 71 -8.14 -2.76 21.97
CA PHE A 71 -7.52 -3.49 20.88
C PHE A 71 -6.64 -4.64 21.38
N GLN A 72 -5.82 -4.41 22.41
CA GLN A 72 -4.97 -5.47 22.98
C GLN A 72 -5.81 -6.62 23.58
N ALA A 73 -6.91 -6.30 24.25
CA ALA A 73 -7.85 -7.31 24.75
C ALA A 73 -8.49 -8.12 23.61
N TYR A 74 -8.88 -7.45 22.51
CA TYR A 74 -9.35 -8.13 21.29
C TYR A 74 -8.27 -9.05 20.71
N LEU A 75 -7.04 -8.58 20.57
CA LEU A 75 -5.94 -9.37 20.02
C LEU A 75 -5.70 -10.64 20.86
N CYS A 76 -5.73 -10.53 22.18
CA CYS A 76 -5.62 -11.66 23.09
C CYS A 76 -6.79 -12.66 22.97
N SER A 77 -8.04 -12.18 22.83
CA SER A 77 -9.21 -13.07 22.77
C SER A 77 -9.26 -13.93 21.50
N THR A 78 -8.64 -13.47 20.40
CA THR A 78 -8.51 -14.27 19.17
C THR A 78 -7.60 -15.49 19.31
N GLN A 79 -6.88 -15.63 20.44
CA GLN A 79 -5.93 -16.72 20.67
C GLN A 79 -6.49 -17.86 21.55
N GLU A 80 -7.66 -17.71 22.16
CA GLU A 80 -8.20 -18.74 23.05
C GLU A 80 -8.73 -19.96 22.25
N PRO A 81 -8.39 -21.21 22.64
CA PRO A 81 -8.96 -22.40 22.02
C PRO A 81 -10.48 -22.44 22.27
N GLY A 82 -11.27 -22.29 21.21
CA GLY A 82 -12.74 -22.18 21.32
C GLY A 82 -13.25 -20.76 21.61
N GLY A 83 -12.36 -19.76 21.64
CA GLY A 83 -12.73 -18.35 21.65
C GLY A 83 -13.65 -18.08 20.45
N GLY A 84 -14.91 -17.74 20.74
CA GLY A 84 -15.89 -17.41 19.72
C GLY A 84 -15.31 -16.41 18.74
N ALA A 85 -15.68 -16.53 17.46
CA ALA A 85 -15.23 -15.62 16.41
C ALA A 85 -15.40 -14.18 16.90
N GLY A 86 -14.31 -13.57 17.36
CA GLY A 86 -14.25 -12.13 17.56
C GLY A 86 -14.69 -11.46 16.26
N PRO A 87 -15.04 -10.17 16.30
CA PRO A 87 -15.35 -9.46 15.06
C PRO A 87 -14.24 -9.78 14.03
N PRO A 88 -14.59 -10.21 12.81
CA PRO A 88 -13.62 -10.67 11.82
C PRO A 88 -12.46 -9.67 11.72
N ARG A 89 -11.24 -10.19 11.50
CA ARG A 89 -10.04 -9.36 11.26
C ARG A 89 -10.41 -8.18 10.37
N GLY A 90 -10.16 -6.95 10.84
CA GLY A 90 -10.51 -5.70 10.15
C GLY A 90 -11.79 -4.98 10.64
N LYS A 91 -12.54 -5.52 11.61
CA LYS A 91 -13.72 -4.82 12.17
C LYS A 91 -13.47 -3.94 13.40
N THR A 92 -12.34 -4.11 14.10
CA THR A 92 -11.97 -3.21 15.20
C THR A 92 -11.30 -1.97 14.61
N ASP A 93 -11.96 -0.82 14.70
CA ASP A 93 -11.42 0.44 14.21
C ASP A 93 -10.21 0.89 15.05
N HIS A 94 -9.02 0.68 14.51
CA HIS A 94 -7.75 1.14 15.08
C HIS A 94 -7.10 2.24 14.23
N SER A 95 -7.55 2.41 12.99
CA SER A 95 -7.09 3.44 12.06
C SER A 95 -7.48 4.86 12.49
N THR A 96 -8.66 5.05 13.11
CA THR A 96 -9.20 6.39 13.36
C THR A 96 -8.34 7.18 14.35
N ALA A 97 -7.79 6.55 15.39
CA ALA A 97 -6.93 7.26 16.35
C ALA A 97 -5.66 7.83 15.70
N GLY A 98 -5.06 7.09 14.77
CA GLY A 98 -3.92 7.56 13.98
C GLY A 98 -4.29 8.72 13.05
N ALA A 99 -5.45 8.63 12.40
CA ALA A 99 -5.95 9.69 11.52
C ALA A 99 -6.23 11.00 12.29
N GLN A 100 -6.86 10.90 13.46
CA GLN A 100 -7.09 12.04 14.35
C GLN A 100 -5.78 12.65 14.83
N HIS A 101 -4.81 11.82 15.23
CA HIS A 101 -3.50 12.29 15.65
C HIS A 101 -2.81 13.10 14.54
N ALA A 102 -2.77 12.57 13.31
CA ALA A 102 -2.18 13.26 12.16
C ALA A 102 -2.88 14.59 11.84
N PHE A 103 -4.21 14.60 11.86
CA PHE A 103 -5.00 15.79 11.61
C PHE A 103 -4.75 16.88 12.66
N ASN A 104 -4.73 16.50 13.94
CA ASN A 104 -4.56 17.43 15.06
C ASN A 104 -3.13 17.97 15.17
N CYS A 105 -2.13 17.12 14.91
CA CYS A 105 -0.71 17.49 15.02
C CYS A 105 -0.28 18.45 13.92
N PHE A 106 -0.61 18.17 12.66
CA PHE A 106 -0.10 18.97 11.52
C PHE A 106 -1.09 19.96 10.93
N GLN A 107 -2.40 19.75 11.14
CA GLN A 107 -3.50 20.60 10.69
C GLN A 107 -3.47 20.91 9.17
N GLY A 108 -4.47 21.65 8.70
CA GLY A 108 -4.58 22.07 7.30
C GLY A 108 -4.57 20.90 6.30
N ASN A 109 -4.05 21.15 5.09
CA ASN A 109 -4.04 20.15 4.02
C ASN A 109 -3.12 18.96 4.33
N ILE A 110 -1.98 19.19 5.00
CA ILE A 110 -1.01 18.14 5.35
C ILE A 110 -1.64 17.13 6.31
N GLY A 111 -2.15 17.61 7.44
CA GLY A 111 -2.80 16.74 8.42
C GLY A 111 -4.02 16.01 7.83
N ARG A 112 -4.78 16.67 6.96
CA ARG A 112 -5.95 16.06 6.31
C ARG A 112 -5.58 14.97 5.31
N LEU A 113 -4.56 15.16 4.48
CA LEU A 113 -4.08 14.13 3.55
C LEU A 113 -3.55 12.89 4.27
N LEU A 114 -2.77 13.09 5.33
CA LEU A 114 -2.29 11.99 6.18
C LEU A 114 -3.47 11.25 6.82
N ALA A 115 -4.45 11.99 7.33
CA ALA A 115 -5.66 11.40 7.92
C ALA A 115 -6.48 10.58 6.92
N TYR A 116 -6.59 11.02 5.65
CA TYR A 116 -7.21 10.21 4.58
C TYR A 116 -6.53 8.86 4.41
N CYS A 117 -5.21 8.89 4.24
CA CYS A 117 -4.42 7.69 3.99
C CYS A 117 -4.51 6.72 5.18
N ILE A 118 -4.33 7.24 6.40
CA ILE A 118 -4.39 6.46 7.64
C ILE A 118 -5.79 5.90 7.87
N ALA A 119 -6.86 6.69 7.74
CA ALA A 119 -8.22 6.21 7.97
C ALA A 119 -8.63 5.11 6.98
N GLY A 120 -8.06 5.13 5.77
CA GLY A 120 -8.43 4.23 4.69
C GLY A 120 -7.61 2.94 4.57
N HIS A 121 -6.51 2.76 5.30
CA HIS A 121 -5.50 1.73 4.98
C HIS A 121 -6.01 0.28 4.96
N HIS A 122 -7.17 -0.01 5.57
CA HIS A 122 -7.84 -1.32 5.47
C HIS A 122 -9.11 -1.33 4.61
N GLY A 123 -9.74 -0.19 4.38
CA GLY A 123 -11.08 -0.09 3.77
C GLY A 123 -11.13 0.65 2.44
N GLY A 124 -10.01 1.19 1.98
CA GLY A 124 -9.95 2.17 0.90
C GLY A 124 -10.09 3.60 1.41
N LEU A 125 -9.72 4.57 0.57
CA LEU A 125 -9.82 5.99 0.91
C LEU A 125 -11.27 6.39 1.21
N PRO A 126 -11.57 6.98 2.38
CA PRO A 126 -12.93 7.41 2.72
C PRO A 126 -13.35 8.64 1.91
N ASP A 127 -14.66 8.84 1.77
CA ASP A 127 -15.22 10.07 1.23
C ASP A 127 -15.09 11.25 2.21
N ASN A 128 -15.11 12.48 1.69
CA ASN A 128 -15.08 13.72 2.49
C ASN A 128 -16.45 14.17 3.02
N THR A 129 -17.38 13.23 3.21
CA THR A 129 -18.77 13.51 3.58
C THR A 129 -19.05 12.96 4.97
N ALA A 130 -20.09 13.50 5.62
CA ALA A 130 -20.71 12.80 6.72
C ALA A 130 -21.51 11.63 6.14
N SER A 131 -21.51 10.48 6.81
CA SER A 131 -22.22 9.31 6.34
C SER A 131 -23.74 9.53 6.34
N ASP A 132 -24.40 9.07 5.28
CA ASP A 132 -25.87 8.98 5.15
C ASP A 132 -26.41 7.62 5.63
N GLY A 133 -25.69 6.98 6.58
CA GLY A 133 -25.98 5.63 7.08
C GLY A 133 -25.13 4.51 6.45
N GLY A 134 -24.12 4.85 5.64
CA GLY A 134 -23.15 3.93 5.01
C GLY A 134 -21.76 3.85 5.68
N VAL A 135 -20.71 3.68 4.86
CA VAL A 135 -19.29 3.68 5.32
C VAL A 135 -18.95 5.06 5.90
N SER A 136 -18.32 5.10 7.08
CA SER A 136 -17.97 6.37 7.72
C SER A 136 -16.95 7.15 6.89
N GLY A 137 -17.32 8.37 6.48
CA GLY A 137 -16.42 9.29 5.80
C GLY A 137 -15.35 9.83 6.75
N LEU A 138 -14.38 10.57 6.21
CA LEU A 138 -13.27 11.10 6.99
C LEU A 138 -13.76 12.03 8.12
N ARG A 139 -14.78 12.85 7.86
CA ARG A 139 -15.31 13.80 8.84
C ARG A 139 -15.83 13.11 10.09
N ASP A 140 -16.66 12.09 9.90
CA ASP A 140 -17.20 11.28 11.00
C ASP A 140 -16.07 10.66 11.82
N ARG A 141 -15.03 10.15 11.14
CA ARG A 141 -13.87 9.57 11.82
C ARG A 141 -13.08 10.61 12.62
N LEU A 142 -12.92 11.83 12.12
CA LEU A 142 -12.20 12.89 12.83
C LEU A 142 -12.93 13.37 14.09
N GLU A 143 -14.26 13.24 14.14
CA GLU A 143 -15.09 13.64 15.29
C GLU A 143 -15.46 12.48 16.23
N LYS A 144 -15.19 11.24 15.80
CA LYS A 144 -15.51 10.02 16.55
C LYS A 144 -14.76 9.93 17.87
N ASP A 145 -15.44 9.52 18.93
CA ASP A 145 -14.76 9.14 20.17
C ASP A 145 -13.99 7.83 19.99
N VAL A 146 -12.69 7.85 20.30
CA VAL A 146 -11.79 6.71 20.14
C VAL A 146 -11.15 6.34 21.47
N PRO A 147 -10.87 5.05 21.71
CA PRO A 147 -10.13 4.62 22.89
C PRO A 147 -8.78 5.32 23.01
N SER A 148 -8.35 5.58 24.25
CA SER A 148 -7.07 6.22 24.53
C SER A 148 -5.89 5.44 23.94
N THR A 149 -4.96 6.18 23.32
CA THR A 149 -3.68 5.69 22.80
C THR A 149 -2.50 6.26 23.58
N ALA A 150 -2.72 6.74 24.81
CA ALA A 150 -1.70 7.39 25.65
C ALA A 150 -0.47 6.52 25.97
N ALA A 151 -0.57 5.20 25.74
CA ALA A 151 0.56 4.28 25.87
C ALA A 151 1.55 4.33 24.69
N ALA A 152 1.21 5.01 23.59
CA ALA A 152 2.10 5.21 22.46
C ALA A 152 3.35 6.01 22.90
N PRO A 153 4.57 5.50 22.64
CA PRO A 153 5.81 6.20 23.00
C PRO A 153 5.92 7.60 22.38
N PRO A 154 6.39 8.62 23.11
CA PRO A 154 6.59 9.97 22.57
C PRO A 154 7.48 10.00 21.32
N CYS A 155 8.51 9.16 21.24
CA CYS A 155 9.37 9.09 20.06
C CYS A 155 8.64 8.64 18.77
N LEU A 156 7.49 7.96 18.88
CA LEU A 156 6.64 7.67 17.72
C LEU A 156 5.77 8.87 17.37
N LEU A 157 5.27 9.61 18.36
CA LEU A 157 4.35 10.73 18.17
C LEU A 157 5.05 12.04 17.78
N ASP A 158 6.29 12.24 18.22
CA ASP A 158 7.06 13.46 17.99
C ASP A 158 7.77 13.41 16.64
N GLN A 159 6.99 13.51 15.55
CA GLN A 159 7.51 13.57 14.18
C GLN A 159 7.53 15.00 13.65
N PRO A 160 8.56 15.40 12.88
CA PRO A 160 8.56 16.68 12.20
C PRO A 160 7.42 16.73 11.17
N LYS A 161 6.82 17.90 11.03
CA LYS A 161 5.81 18.13 9.99
C LYS A 161 6.44 17.94 8.60
N PRO A 162 5.91 17.06 7.75
CA PRO A 162 6.40 16.92 6.39
C PRO A 162 6.25 18.24 5.62
N GLU A 163 7.25 18.59 4.82
CA GLU A 163 7.17 19.73 3.91
C GLU A 163 6.26 19.40 2.72
N SER A 164 5.78 20.45 2.05
CA SER A 164 5.17 20.24 0.73
C SER A 164 6.19 19.60 -0.19
N PRO A 165 5.82 18.58 -0.99
CA PRO A 165 6.67 18.07 -2.05
C PRO A 165 7.15 19.19 -2.99
N ALA A 166 8.35 19.01 -3.54
CA ALA A 166 9.03 20.00 -4.40
C ALA A 166 8.52 20.02 -5.85
N PHE A 167 7.24 19.72 -6.09
CA PHE A 167 6.61 19.86 -7.40
C PHE A 167 5.65 21.05 -7.40
N GLU A 168 5.43 21.64 -8.59
CA GLU A 168 4.56 22.80 -8.74
C GLU A 168 3.09 22.41 -8.61
N TRP A 169 2.40 23.10 -7.70
CA TRP A 169 0.96 22.93 -7.48
C TRP A 169 0.19 23.91 -8.35
N GLU A 170 -0.69 23.36 -9.18
CA GLU A 170 -1.63 24.11 -9.97
C GLU A 170 -2.81 24.58 -9.12
N ASN A 171 -3.55 25.55 -9.63
CA ASN A 171 -4.82 25.99 -9.05
C ASN A 171 -6.00 25.32 -9.75
N GLY A 172 -7.21 25.43 -9.18
CA GLY A 172 -8.43 24.95 -9.84
C GLY A 172 -8.54 23.42 -9.92
N GLU A 173 -9.05 22.93 -11.05
CA GLU A 173 -9.33 21.50 -11.24
C GLU A 173 -8.04 20.68 -11.36
N GLU A 174 -7.02 21.22 -12.01
CA GLU A 174 -5.69 20.61 -12.15
C GLU A 174 -5.03 20.43 -10.78
N GLY A 175 -5.07 21.46 -9.93
CA GLY A 175 -4.57 21.37 -8.55
C GLY A 175 -5.32 20.33 -7.71
N ALA A 176 -6.64 20.26 -7.86
CA ALA A 176 -7.45 19.26 -7.19
C ALA A 176 -7.11 17.83 -7.68
N PHE A 177 -6.85 17.66 -8.97
CA PHE A 177 -6.39 16.40 -9.55
C PHE A 177 -5.00 16.00 -9.02
N GLN A 178 -4.04 16.93 -8.99
CA GLN A 178 -2.71 16.68 -8.41
C GLN A 178 -2.80 16.24 -6.95
N LEU A 179 -3.63 16.92 -6.14
CA LEU A 179 -3.85 16.58 -4.74
C LEU A 179 -4.46 15.18 -4.57
N SER A 180 -5.43 14.87 -5.42
CA SER A 180 -6.13 13.59 -5.50
C SER A 180 -5.19 12.44 -5.89
N LEU A 181 -4.27 12.67 -6.83
CA LEU A 181 -3.24 11.73 -7.24
C LEU A 181 -2.21 11.53 -6.13
N PHE A 182 -1.70 12.63 -5.56
CA PHE A 182 -0.71 12.59 -4.48
C PHE A 182 -1.23 11.80 -3.26
N CYS A 183 -2.48 12.03 -2.86
CA CYS A 183 -3.15 11.26 -1.80
C CYS A 183 -3.17 9.75 -2.12
N ARG A 184 -3.50 9.36 -3.36
CA ARG A 184 -3.53 7.95 -3.78
C ARG A 184 -2.15 7.32 -3.82
N MET A 185 -1.13 8.08 -4.23
CA MET A 185 0.26 7.60 -4.21
C MET A 185 0.73 7.35 -2.78
N LEU A 186 0.49 8.29 -1.86
CA LEU A 186 0.80 8.14 -0.43
C LEU A 186 0.05 6.95 0.18
N PHE A 187 -1.25 6.82 -0.10
CA PHE A 187 -2.06 5.70 0.32
C PHE A 187 -1.50 4.36 -0.17
N SER A 188 -1.11 4.27 -1.44
CA SER A 188 -0.48 3.07 -2.00
C SER A 188 0.82 2.73 -1.28
N CYS A 189 1.67 3.74 -1.00
CA CYS A 189 2.92 3.53 -0.27
C CYS A 189 2.69 2.95 1.12
N LEU A 190 1.70 3.48 1.86
CA LEU A 190 1.35 2.99 3.19
C LEU A 190 0.83 1.55 3.14
N VAL A 191 -0.14 1.28 2.25
CA VAL A 191 -0.75 -0.05 2.14
C VAL A 191 0.29 -1.09 1.75
N ASP A 192 1.10 -0.82 0.72
CA ASP A 192 2.13 -1.77 0.26
C ASP A 192 3.15 -2.04 1.37
N ALA A 193 3.59 -1.01 2.11
CA ALA A 193 4.53 -1.18 3.21
C ALA A 193 3.94 -1.98 4.39
N ASP A 194 2.68 -1.72 4.77
CA ASP A 194 1.98 -2.47 5.83
C ASP A 194 1.83 -3.96 5.46
N TYR A 195 1.45 -4.25 4.21
CA TYR A 195 1.39 -5.62 3.72
C TYR A 195 2.76 -6.31 3.74
N LEU A 196 3.83 -5.63 3.33
CA LEU A 196 5.18 -6.20 3.32
C LEU A 196 5.75 -6.43 4.73
N ALA A 197 5.50 -5.51 5.66
CA ALA A 197 5.89 -5.67 7.07
C ALA A 197 5.10 -6.82 7.73
N THR A 198 3.79 -6.86 7.51
CA THR A 198 2.95 -7.96 7.99
C THR A 198 3.38 -9.30 7.38
N GLU A 199 3.72 -9.34 6.09
CA GLU A 199 4.25 -10.55 5.44
C GLU A 199 5.60 -10.98 6.04
N ALA A 200 6.52 -10.04 6.29
CA ALA A 200 7.80 -10.29 6.96
C ALA A 200 7.61 -11.07 8.26
N PHE A 201 6.67 -10.61 9.09
CA PHE A 201 6.38 -11.24 10.36
C PHE A 201 5.65 -12.58 10.19
N MET A 202 4.58 -12.61 9.38
CA MET A 202 3.65 -13.73 9.29
C MET A 202 4.17 -14.90 8.43
N ARG A 203 5.01 -14.62 7.43
CA ARG A 203 5.53 -15.55 6.43
C ARG A 203 7.00 -15.19 6.09
N PRO A 204 7.94 -15.33 7.03
CA PRO A 204 9.34 -14.96 6.80
C PRO A 204 9.98 -15.70 5.62
N ASP A 205 9.58 -16.94 5.35
CA ASP A 205 10.07 -17.72 4.20
C ASP A 205 9.69 -17.07 2.85
N HIS A 206 8.43 -16.63 2.71
CA HIS A 206 7.93 -15.94 1.52
C HIS A 206 8.58 -14.56 1.39
N ALA A 207 8.66 -13.83 2.49
CA ALA A 207 9.35 -12.54 2.54
C ALA A 207 10.81 -12.64 2.06
N ALA A 208 11.51 -13.71 2.46
CA ALA A 208 12.88 -13.96 2.01
C ALA A 208 12.99 -14.32 0.53
N GLU A 209 11.96 -14.91 -0.09
CA GLU A 209 11.93 -15.13 -1.55
C GLU A 209 11.93 -13.81 -2.33
N ARG A 210 11.27 -12.76 -1.82
CA ARG A 210 11.25 -11.44 -2.46
C ARG A 210 12.63 -10.77 -2.54
N VAL A 211 13.52 -11.09 -1.58
CA VAL A 211 14.87 -10.53 -1.49
C VAL A 211 15.87 -11.29 -2.37
N ARG A 212 15.59 -12.56 -2.68
CA ARG A 212 16.61 -13.47 -3.24
C ARG A 212 16.94 -13.23 -4.71
N HIS A 213 16.01 -12.74 -5.54
CA HIS A 213 16.26 -12.27 -6.90
C HIS A 213 14.98 -11.67 -7.49
N ALA A 214 14.88 -10.35 -7.62
CA ALA A 214 13.80 -9.77 -8.41
C ALA A 214 14.09 -10.06 -9.89
N PRO A 215 13.22 -10.81 -10.60
CA PRO A 215 13.49 -11.17 -11.99
C PRO A 215 13.56 -9.91 -12.84
N THR A 216 14.62 -9.82 -13.63
CA THR A 216 14.87 -8.69 -14.53
C THR A 216 13.85 -8.69 -15.67
N PRO A 217 13.60 -7.53 -16.31
CA PRO A 217 12.81 -7.49 -17.55
C PRO A 217 13.33 -8.47 -18.62
N ALA A 218 14.66 -8.70 -18.67
CA ALA A 218 15.29 -9.67 -19.56
C ALA A 218 14.87 -11.13 -19.29
N GLU A 219 14.64 -11.49 -18.02
CA GLU A 219 14.15 -12.83 -17.63
C GLU A 219 12.64 -12.97 -17.81
N LEU A 220 11.88 -11.89 -17.55
CA LEU A 220 10.42 -11.90 -17.60
C LEU A 220 9.86 -11.85 -19.02
N LEU A 221 10.53 -11.15 -19.95
CA LEU A 221 10.03 -10.97 -21.31
C LEU A 221 9.86 -12.28 -22.08
N PRO A 222 10.85 -13.20 -22.13
CA PRO A 222 10.69 -14.49 -22.81
C PRO A 222 9.55 -15.33 -22.23
N VAL A 223 9.37 -15.30 -20.90
CA VAL A 223 8.29 -16.02 -20.22
C VAL A 223 6.92 -15.48 -20.64
N LEU A 224 6.76 -14.14 -20.64
CA LEU A 224 5.53 -13.50 -21.06
C LEU A 224 5.25 -13.73 -22.55
N ASP A 225 6.25 -13.61 -23.41
CA ASP A 225 6.09 -13.81 -24.85
C ASP A 225 5.71 -15.26 -25.18
N ALA A 226 6.30 -16.25 -24.51
CA ALA A 226 5.91 -17.65 -24.66
C ALA A 226 4.46 -17.90 -24.21
N PHE A 227 4.06 -17.30 -23.09
CA PHE A 227 2.68 -17.38 -22.60
C PHE A 227 1.68 -16.75 -23.58
N LEU A 228 2.00 -15.56 -24.11
CA LEU A 228 1.19 -14.85 -25.11
C LEU A 228 1.11 -15.62 -26.45
N ALA A 229 2.19 -16.26 -26.87
CA ALA A 229 2.22 -17.12 -28.06
C ALA A 229 1.29 -18.31 -27.87
N GLY A 230 1.35 -19.00 -26.72
CA GLY A 230 0.44 -20.11 -26.39
C GLY A 230 -1.04 -19.71 -26.40
N LEU A 231 -1.37 -18.52 -25.86
CA LEU A 231 -2.73 -17.98 -25.94
C LEU A 231 -3.16 -17.69 -27.38
N SER A 232 -2.26 -17.15 -28.21
CA SER A 232 -2.54 -16.84 -29.61
C SER A 232 -2.73 -18.09 -30.47
N ASP A 233 -1.95 -19.15 -30.21
CA ASP A 233 -2.02 -20.40 -30.96
C ASP A 233 -3.22 -21.26 -30.60
N GLY A 234 -3.63 -21.24 -29.32
CA GLY A 234 -4.85 -21.90 -28.85
C GLY A 234 -6.15 -21.14 -29.21
N ALA A 235 -6.05 -19.92 -29.73
CA ALA A 235 -7.21 -19.07 -30.01
C ALA A 235 -7.74 -19.26 -31.44
N ASP A 236 -9.07 -19.22 -31.59
CA ASP A 236 -9.69 -19.12 -32.91
C ASP A 236 -9.34 -17.77 -33.55
N LYS A 237 -8.51 -17.85 -34.60
CA LYS A 237 -7.95 -16.68 -35.27
C LYS A 237 -8.96 -15.96 -36.18
N THR A 238 -10.12 -16.55 -36.44
CA THR A 238 -11.17 -16.01 -37.31
C THR A 238 -12.15 -15.08 -36.60
N THR A 239 -12.14 -15.07 -35.26
CA THR A 239 -13.04 -14.20 -34.50
C THR A 239 -12.55 -12.75 -34.50
N THR A 240 -13.49 -11.83 -34.69
CA THR A 240 -13.23 -10.37 -34.65
C THR A 240 -12.62 -9.93 -33.31
N VAL A 241 -12.99 -10.58 -32.21
CA VAL A 241 -12.45 -10.29 -30.87
C VAL A 241 -10.97 -10.64 -30.79
N ASN A 242 -10.56 -11.82 -31.27
CA ASN A 242 -9.15 -12.23 -31.22
C ASN A 242 -8.29 -11.42 -32.21
N GLU A 243 -8.84 -11.00 -33.34
CA GLU A 243 -8.18 -10.03 -34.23
C GLU A 243 -7.90 -8.70 -33.50
N LYS A 244 -8.90 -8.15 -32.79
CA LYS A 244 -8.71 -6.91 -32.01
C LYS A 244 -7.73 -7.08 -30.85
N ARG A 245 -7.74 -8.21 -30.16
CA ARG A 245 -6.76 -8.52 -29.10
C ARG A 245 -5.33 -8.55 -29.64
N ARG A 246 -5.10 -9.18 -30.79
CA ARG A 246 -3.78 -9.17 -31.47
C ARG A 246 -3.38 -7.75 -31.85
N PHE A 247 -4.30 -6.99 -32.45
CA PHE A 247 -4.04 -5.59 -32.80
C PHE A 247 -3.62 -4.75 -31.58
N VAL A 248 -4.31 -4.90 -30.44
CA VAL A 248 -3.98 -4.20 -29.19
C VAL A 248 -2.60 -4.62 -28.67
N LEU A 249 -2.30 -5.92 -28.65
CA LEU A 249 -0.99 -6.42 -28.23
C LEU A 249 0.15 -5.86 -29.12
N ASP A 250 -0.03 -5.87 -30.44
CA ASP A 250 0.96 -5.36 -31.37
C ASP A 250 1.14 -3.84 -31.24
N ALA A 251 0.06 -3.10 -30.98
CA ALA A 251 0.13 -1.67 -30.70
C ALA A 251 0.91 -1.37 -29.42
N CYS A 252 0.68 -2.13 -28.36
CA CYS A 252 1.43 -2.05 -27.11
C CYS A 252 2.92 -2.40 -27.32
N ARG A 253 3.24 -3.43 -28.10
CA ARG A 253 4.63 -3.79 -28.41
C ARG A 253 5.36 -2.69 -29.18
N ARG A 254 4.74 -2.10 -30.21
CA ARG A 254 5.33 -0.97 -30.97
C ARG A 254 5.49 0.28 -30.13
N ALA A 255 4.52 0.57 -29.26
CA ALA A 255 4.60 1.74 -28.38
C ALA A 255 5.75 1.61 -27.37
N ALA A 256 6.20 0.39 -27.06
CA ALA A 256 7.29 0.15 -26.12
C ALA A 256 8.65 0.66 -26.61
N ASP A 257 8.82 0.87 -27.91
CA ASP A 257 10.03 1.43 -28.53
C ASP A 257 10.10 2.97 -28.41
N LEU A 258 9.04 3.62 -27.91
CA LEU A 258 9.00 5.07 -27.69
C LEU A 258 9.72 5.44 -26.39
N ASP A 259 10.21 6.68 -26.33
CA ASP A 259 10.85 7.23 -25.13
C ASP A 259 9.90 7.14 -23.90
N PRO A 260 10.44 6.89 -22.69
CA PRO A 260 9.63 6.85 -21.46
C PRO A 260 8.77 8.10 -21.28
N GLY A 261 7.52 7.90 -20.87
CA GLY A 261 6.55 9.00 -20.75
C GLY A 261 5.15 8.52 -20.38
N LEU A 262 4.17 9.40 -20.61
CA LEU A 262 2.75 9.09 -20.37
C LEU A 262 2.11 8.50 -21.62
N PHE A 263 1.51 7.31 -21.46
CA PHE A 263 0.84 6.59 -22.53
C PHE A 263 -0.63 6.36 -22.17
N SER A 264 -1.52 6.40 -23.17
CA SER A 264 -2.94 6.09 -23.00
C SER A 264 -3.31 4.81 -23.77
N LEU A 265 -4.08 3.94 -23.12
CA LEU A 265 -4.56 2.68 -23.70
C LEU A 265 -6.08 2.57 -23.56
N THR A 266 -6.80 3.07 -24.57
CA THR A 266 -8.27 3.02 -24.61
C THR A 266 -8.75 1.74 -25.28
N VAL A 267 -9.13 0.76 -24.48
CA VAL A 267 -9.59 -0.56 -24.96
C VAL A 267 -10.77 -1.02 -24.11
N PRO A 268 -11.86 -1.57 -24.70
CA PRO A 268 -13.00 -2.06 -23.93
C PRO A 268 -12.65 -3.29 -23.06
N THR A 269 -13.53 -3.65 -22.14
CA THR A 269 -13.39 -4.89 -21.36
C THR A 269 -13.34 -6.11 -22.28
N GLY A 270 -12.47 -7.06 -21.97
CA GLY A 270 -12.24 -8.24 -22.82
C GLY A 270 -11.31 -8.00 -24.01
N GLY A 271 -10.88 -6.76 -24.29
CA GLY A 271 -9.98 -6.43 -25.40
C GLY A 271 -8.48 -6.70 -25.16
N GLY A 272 -8.11 -7.40 -24.09
CA GLY A 272 -6.72 -7.82 -23.85
C GLY A 272 -5.81 -6.78 -23.17
N LYS A 273 -6.39 -5.77 -22.48
CA LYS A 273 -5.64 -4.69 -21.82
C LYS A 273 -4.50 -5.18 -20.93
N THR A 274 -4.79 -6.05 -19.98
CA THR A 274 -3.87 -6.42 -18.89
C THR A 274 -2.54 -7.00 -19.41
N LEU A 275 -2.60 -8.03 -20.25
CA LEU A 275 -1.39 -8.67 -20.77
C LEU A 275 -0.70 -7.80 -21.82
N SER A 276 -1.45 -7.02 -22.60
CA SER A 276 -0.87 -6.11 -23.60
C SER A 276 -0.12 -4.95 -22.93
N SER A 277 -0.69 -4.35 -21.87
CA SER A 277 -0.01 -3.30 -21.11
C SER A 277 1.20 -3.83 -20.35
N LEU A 278 1.17 -5.07 -19.86
CA LEU A 278 2.33 -5.71 -19.24
C LEU A 278 3.45 -5.96 -20.27
N ALA A 279 3.09 -6.41 -21.48
CA ALA A 279 4.05 -6.58 -22.58
C ALA A 279 4.70 -5.25 -22.97
N PHE A 280 3.91 -4.17 -23.05
CA PHE A 280 4.44 -2.81 -23.22
C PHE A 280 5.42 -2.45 -22.10
N ALA A 281 5.00 -2.56 -20.83
CA ALA A 281 5.78 -2.10 -19.69
C ALA A 281 7.13 -2.82 -19.57
N LEU A 282 7.13 -4.15 -19.70
CA LEU A 282 8.38 -4.93 -19.63
C LEU A 282 9.32 -4.61 -20.81
N ARG A 283 8.80 -4.46 -22.02
CA ARG A 283 9.61 -4.12 -23.20
C ARG A 283 10.19 -2.72 -23.10
N ASN A 284 9.38 -1.74 -22.73
CA ASN A 284 9.84 -0.35 -22.59
C ASN A 284 10.90 -0.24 -21.48
N CYS A 285 10.69 -0.93 -20.35
CA CYS A 285 11.68 -1.01 -19.28
C CYS A 285 12.98 -1.67 -19.74
N PHE A 286 12.91 -2.80 -20.46
CA PHE A 286 14.09 -3.46 -21.02
C PHE A 286 14.87 -2.54 -21.97
N ILE A 287 14.19 -1.91 -22.93
CA ILE A 287 14.81 -1.02 -23.93
C ILE A 287 15.49 0.15 -23.23
N THR A 288 14.82 0.76 -22.24
CA THR A 288 15.33 1.89 -21.46
C THR A 288 16.59 1.51 -20.67
N LEU A 289 16.63 0.30 -20.09
CA LEU A 289 17.78 -0.16 -19.29
C LEU A 289 18.98 -0.61 -20.15
N HIS A 290 18.74 -1.09 -21.38
CA HIS A 290 19.77 -1.73 -22.20
C HIS A 290 20.14 -0.97 -23.49
N GLY A 291 19.50 0.16 -23.78
CA GLY A 291 19.89 1.07 -24.87
C GLY A 291 19.75 0.48 -26.28
N GLY A 292 18.88 -0.53 -26.45
CA GLY A 292 18.67 -1.22 -27.73
C GLY A 292 17.24 -1.71 -27.88
N LEU A 293 16.80 -1.89 -29.13
CA LEU A 293 15.52 -2.52 -29.44
C LEU A 293 15.51 -3.95 -28.88
N PHE A 294 14.39 -4.37 -28.28
CA PHE A 294 14.21 -5.76 -27.91
C PHE A 294 14.00 -6.59 -29.17
N GLU A 295 15.09 -7.12 -29.73
CA GLU A 295 15.07 -8.13 -30.78
C GLU A 295 14.76 -9.51 -30.17
N GLY A 296 13.52 -9.69 -29.68
CA GLY A 296 13.01 -10.99 -29.27
C GLY A 296 12.37 -11.73 -30.44
N VAL A 297 12.81 -12.97 -30.64
CA VAL A 297 12.41 -13.99 -31.64
C VAL A 297 10.89 -14.08 -31.87
#